data_AF-A0A921ZWE2-F1
#
_entry.id   AF-A0A921ZWE2-F1
#
_cell.length_a   1.000
_cell.length_b   1.000
_cell.length_c   1.000
_cell.angle_alpha   90.00
_cell.angle_beta   90.00
_cell.angle_gamma   90.00
#
_symmetry.space_group_name_H-M   'P 1'
#
loop_
_entity.id
_entity.type
_entity.pdbx_description
1 polymer ?
#
loop_
_entity_poly.entity_id
_entity_poly.type
_entity_poly.pdbx_seq_one_letter_code
_entity_poly.pdbx_strand_id
1 'polypeptide(L)'
;MFCLETLLGVQSRIIFANTGKDMQNYIHELIHHFQTHGSPIMIGGGVLAHTILGVEHNSATNEIRYLILDPHYTGAEDLTTVINKGWCGWKNSDFWNKTVHYNMCLPQTKYAI
;
A
#
# COMPACT_ATOMS: atom_id res chain seq x y z
N MET A 1 -14.76 -0.48 -2.60
CA MET A 1 -14.66 0.99 -2.65
C MET A 1 -15.71 1.49 -3.64
N PHE A 2 -16.68 2.28 -3.18
CA PHE A 2 -17.87 2.61 -3.97
C PHE A 2 -17.54 3.28 -5.32
N CYS A 3 -16.54 4.16 -5.37
CA CYS A 3 -16.19 4.89 -6.59
C CYS A 3 -15.57 3.99 -7.67
N LEU A 4 -14.63 3.10 -7.30
CA LEU A 4 -13.99 2.20 -8.28
C LEU A 4 -15.00 1.24 -8.91
N GLU A 5 -15.92 0.72 -8.11
CA GLU A 5 -16.98 -0.15 -8.59
C GLU A 5 -18.00 0.62 -9.44
N THR A 6 -18.50 1.75 -8.94
CA THR A 6 -19.56 2.52 -9.61
C THR A 6 -19.08 3.15 -10.93
N LEU A 7 -17.84 3.68 -10.96
CA LEU A 7 -17.34 4.41 -12.12
C LEU A 7 -16.62 3.53 -13.13
N LEU A 8 -15.96 2.46 -12.67
CA LEU A 8 -15.08 1.64 -13.51
C LEU A 8 -15.43 0.15 -13.49
N GLY A 9 -16.43 -0.27 -12.72
CA GLY A 9 -16.78 -1.69 -12.56
C GLY A 9 -15.72 -2.52 -11.83
N VAL A 10 -14.80 -1.87 -11.10
CA VAL A 10 -13.68 -2.54 -10.41
C VAL A 10 -14.08 -2.87 -8.98
N GLN A 11 -14.25 -4.16 -8.69
CA GLN A 11 -14.46 -4.64 -7.32
C GLN A 11 -13.19 -4.47 -6.48
N SER A 12 -13.33 -4.34 -5.17
CA SER A 12 -12.18 -4.24 -4.26
C SER A 12 -12.39 -5.10 -3.04
N ARG A 13 -11.34 -5.82 -2.62
CA ARG A 13 -11.27 -6.45 -1.31
C ARG A 13 -10.77 -5.42 -0.30
N ILE A 14 -11.28 -5.46 0.92
CA ILE A 14 -10.82 -4.59 2.01
C ILE A 14 -10.16 -5.46 3.09
N ILE A 15 -8.95 -5.09 3.50
CA ILE A 15 -8.28 -5.65 4.68
C ILE A 15 -8.36 -4.62 5.80
N PHE A 16 -8.70 -5.08 7.00
CA PHE A 16 -8.82 -4.27 8.20
C PHE A 16 -7.70 -4.67 9.18
N ALA A 17 -6.72 -3.80 9.37
CA ALA A 17 -5.69 -3.95 10.39
C ALA A 17 -6.06 -3.10 11.61
N ASN A 18 -6.20 -3.73 12.78
CA ASN A 18 -6.62 -3.04 14.00
C ASN A 18 -5.58 -2.00 14.46
N THR A 19 -4.30 -2.27 14.21
CA THR A 19 -3.20 -1.35 14.52
C THR A 19 -2.14 -1.35 13.41
N GLY A 20 -1.32 -0.31 13.34
CA GLY A 20 -0.17 -0.28 12.42
C GLY A 20 0.87 -1.38 12.69
N LYS A 21 0.93 -1.92 13.91
CA LYS A 21 1.78 -3.08 14.22
C LYS A 21 1.27 -4.35 13.53
N ASP A 22 -0.04 -4.46 13.32
CA ASP A 22 -0.66 -5.63 12.71
C ASP A 22 -0.47 -5.67 11.19
N MET A 23 0.02 -4.60 10.57
CA MET A 23 0.30 -4.52 9.13
C MET A 23 1.17 -5.68 8.62
N GLN A 24 2.18 -6.06 9.41
CA GLN A 24 3.07 -7.18 9.08
C GLN A 24 2.35 -8.53 8.98
N ASN A 25 1.21 -8.70 9.64
CA ASN A 25 0.45 -9.96 9.62
C ASN A 25 -0.19 -10.22 8.25
N TYR A 26 -0.35 -9.17 7.43
CA TYR A 26 -0.98 -9.25 6.12
C TYR A 26 0.04 -9.34 4.97
N ILE A 27 1.34 -9.44 5.26
CA ILE A 27 2.38 -9.40 4.22
C ILE A 27 2.19 -10.44 3.13
N HIS A 28 1.82 -11.68 3.48
CA HIS A 28 1.56 -12.74 2.51
C HIS A 28 0.34 -12.47 1.64
N GLU A 29 -0.69 -11.84 2.20
CA GLU A 29 -1.88 -11.43 1.45
C GLU A 29 -1.55 -10.30 0.47
N LEU A 30 -0.70 -9.35 0.86
CA LEU A 30 -0.22 -8.29 -0.02
C LEU A 30 0.66 -8.85 -1.14
N ILE A 31 1.59 -9.75 -0.84
CA ILE A 31 2.40 -10.45 -1.86
C ILE A 31 1.48 -11.15 -2.86
N HIS A 32 0.51 -11.91 -2.38
CA HIS A 32 -0.44 -12.61 -3.24
C HIS A 32 -1.26 -11.65 -4.10
N HIS A 33 -1.71 -10.53 -3.55
CA HIS A 33 -2.41 -9.49 -4.30
C HIS A 33 -1.55 -8.92 -5.44
N PHE A 34 -0.30 -8.55 -5.16
CA PHE A 34 0.59 -8.02 -6.18
C PHE A 34 0.95 -9.07 -7.25
N GLN A 35 1.09 -10.34 -6.89
CA GLN A 35 1.31 -11.42 -7.84
C GLN A 35 0.09 -11.73 -8.71
N THR A 36 -1.12 -11.60 -8.15
CA THR A 36 -2.37 -12.01 -8.81
C THR A 36 -2.98 -10.87 -9.63
N HIS A 37 -3.06 -9.68 -9.03
CA HIS A 37 -3.74 -8.51 -9.59
C HIS A 37 -2.76 -7.41 -10.01
N GLY A 38 -1.64 -7.26 -9.30
CA GLY A 38 -0.64 -6.23 -9.58
C GLY A 38 -1.11 -4.78 -9.43
N SER A 39 -2.34 -4.57 -8.95
CA SER A 39 -2.93 -3.24 -8.80
C SER A 39 -2.39 -2.53 -7.56
N PRO A 40 -2.22 -1.19 -7.61
CA PRO A 40 -1.80 -0.42 -6.45
C PRO A 40 -2.87 -0.48 -5.34
N ILE A 41 -2.41 -0.52 -4.09
CA ILE A 41 -3.27 -0.62 -2.91
C ILE A 41 -3.34 0.74 -2.25
N MET A 42 -4.54 1.29 -2.08
CA MET A 42 -4.74 2.46 -1.23
C MET A 42 -4.79 2.01 0.23
N ILE A 43 -4.06 2.68 1.11
CA ILE A 43 -4.11 2.46 2.55
C ILE A 43 -4.50 3.75 3.27
N GLY A 44 -5.51 3.68 4.13
CA GLY A 44 -5.96 4.80 4.97
C GLY A 44 -5.84 4.46 6.45
N GLY A 45 -5.27 5.38 7.23
CA GLY A 45 -5.18 5.28 8.68
C GLY A 45 -5.32 6.64 9.35
N GLY A 46 -6.34 6.80 10.19
CA GLY A 46 -6.69 8.10 10.76
C GLY A 46 -7.07 9.11 9.67
N VAL A 47 -6.34 10.22 9.59
CA VAL A 47 -6.56 11.30 8.59
C VAL A 47 -5.61 11.25 7.40
N LEU A 48 -4.70 10.26 7.36
CA LEU A 48 -3.70 10.13 6.31
C LEU A 48 -4.01 8.94 5.40
N ALA A 49 -3.69 9.09 4.12
CA ALA A 49 -3.75 8.00 3.14
C ALA A 49 -2.45 7.95 2.34
N HIS A 50 -2.04 6.74 1.96
CA HIS A 50 -0.90 6.49 1.09
C HIS A 50 -1.26 5.44 0.05
N THR A 51 -0.39 5.27 -0.95
CA THR A 51 -0.50 4.18 -1.92
C THR A 51 0.67 3.22 -1.75
N ILE A 52 0.38 1.93 -1.57
CA ILE A 52 1.38 0.86 -1.58
C ILE A 52 1.48 0.34 -3.02
N LEU A 53 2.67 0.42 -3.59
CA LEU A 53 2.99 -0.03 -4.95
C LEU A 53 3.64 -1.42 -4.97
N GLY A 54 4.10 -1.90 -3.83
CA GLY A 54 4.74 -3.20 -3.72
C GLY A 54 5.17 -3.50 -2.28
N VAL A 55 5.55 -4.75 -2.06
CA VAL A 55 6.05 -5.22 -0.78
C VAL A 55 7.26 -6.12 -1.00
N GLU A 56 8.15 -6.14 -0.02
CA GLU A 56 9.27 -7.06 0.03
C GLU A 56 9.23 -7.76 1.39
N HIS A 57 9.43 -9.08 1.38
CA HIS A 57 9.58 -9.89 2.57
C HIS A 57 10.86 -10.73 2.45
N ASN A 58 11.81 -10.47 3.33
CA ASN A 58 13.02 -11.28 3.43
C ASN A 58 12.74 -12.46 4.37
N SER A 59 12.62 -13.67 3.84
CA SER A 59 12.31 -14.86 4.64
C SER A 59 13.43 -15.28 5.61
N ALA A 60 14.68 -14.85 5.38
CA ALA A 60 15.81 -15.18 6.23
C ALA A 60 15.90 -14.27 7.46
N THR A 61 15.65 -12.96 7.29
CA THR A 61 15.70 -11.96 8.38
C THR A 61 14.33 -11.63 8.96
N ASN A 62 13.26 -12.06 8.28
CA ASN A 62 11.88 -11.66 8.53
C ASN A 62 11.63 -10.14 8.41
N GLU A 63 12.51 -9.42 7.70
CA GLU A 63 12.34 -8.00 7.42
C GLU A 63 11.26 -7.79 6.36
N ILE A 64 10.45 -6.75 6.56
CA ILE A 64 9.36 -6.37 5.67
C ILE A 64 9.55 -4.90 5.28
N ARG A 65 9.43 -4.64 3.97
CA ARG A 65 9.45 -3.29 3.41
C ARG A 65 8.25 -3.07 2.49
N TYR A 66 7.79 -1.83 2.45
CA TYR A 66 6.66 -1.38 1.64
C TYR A 66 7.15 -0.31 0.68
N LEU A 67 6.86 -0.46 -0.61
CA LEU A 67 7.11 0.59 -1.60
C LEU A 67 5.93 1.56 -1.56
N ILE A 68 6.16 2.76 -1.02
CA ILE A 68 5.11 3.75 -0.78
C ILE A 68 5.21 4.86 -1.82
N LEU A 69 4.06 5.24 -2.38
CA LEU A 69 3.84 6.50 -3.07
C LEU A 69 2.96 7.39 -2.18
N ASP A 70 3.52 8.53 -1.81
CA ASP A 70 2.96 9.48 -0.87
C ASP A 70 2.20 10.60 -1.61
N PRO A 71 0.86 10.68 -1.45
CA PRO A 71 0.03 11.66 -2.14
C PRO A 71 0.15 13.08 -1.55
N HIS A 72 0.88 13.28 -0.46
CA HIS A 72 1.06 14.60 0.16
C HIS A 72 2.16 15.43 -0.51
N TYR A 73 2.79 14.90 -1.56
CA TYR A 73 3.71 15.68 -2.38
C TYR A 73 2.97 16.82 -3.08
N THR A 74 3.44 18.05 -2.88
CA THR A 74 2.82 19.29 -3.40
C THR A 74 3.75 20.08 -4.32
N GLY A 75 4.92 19.53 -4.65
CA GLY A 75 5.87 20.14 -5.56
C GLY A 75 5.48 19.98 -7.03
N ALA A 76 6.31 20.50 -7.93
CA ALA A 76 6.17 20.30 -9.37
C ALA A 76 6.42 18.83 -9.76
N GLU A 77 6.10 18.44 -10.99
CA GLU A 77 6.36 17.08 -11.50
C GLU A 77 7.86 16.82 -11.75
N ASP A 78 8.64 16.77 -10.66
CA ASP A 78 10.08 16.57 -10.66
C ASP A 78 10.44 15.19 -10.10
N LEU A 79 10.74 14.25 -11.00
CA LEU A 79 11.04 12.86 -10.65
C LEU A 79 12.22 12.75 -9.68
N THR A 80 13.25 13.57 -9.87
CA THR A 80 14.42 13.59 -9.00
C THR A 80 14.04 13.94 -7.57
N THR A 81 13.19 14.94 -7.37
CA THR A 81 12.66 15.33 -6.05
C THR A 81 11.78 14.24 -5.47
N VAL A 82 10.86 13.66 -6.26
CA VAL A 82 9.94 12.60 -5.81
C VAL A 82 10.72 11.41 -5.26
N ILE A 83 11.77 10.96 -5.97
CA ILE A 83 12.60 9.83 -5.56
C ILE A 83 13.53 10.23 -4.41
N ASN A 84 14.34 11.28 -4.57
CA ASN A 84 15.42 11.60 -3.62
C ASN A 84 14.89 12.10 -2.27
N LYS A 85 13.72 12.73 -2.23
CA LYS A 85 13.06 13.11 -0.97
C LYS A 85 12.15 12.02 -0.41
N GLY A 86 12.04 10.87 -1.08
CA GLY A 86 11.35 9.69 -0.57
C GLY A 86 9.83 9.78 -0.61
N TRP A 87 9.25 10.58 -1.51
CA TRP A 87 7.81 10.60 -1.81
C TRP A 87 7.37 9.35 -2.57
N CYS A 88 8.28 8.76 -3.33
CA CYS A 88 8.15 7.39 -3.82
C CYS A 88 9.37 6.60 -3.38
N GLY A 89 9.19 5.57 -2.54
CA GLY A 89 10.33 4.78 -2.07
C GLY A 89 9.99 3.71 -1.04
N TRP A 90 10.98 2.85 -0.77
CA TRP A 90 10.87 1.77 0.21
C TRP A 90 10.88 2.31 1.63
N LYS A 91 9.92 1.85 2.44
CA LYS A 91 9.77 2.16 3.86
C LYS A 91 9.73 0.88 4.67
N ASN A 92 10.38 0.86 5.83
CA ASN A 92 10.36 -0.29 6.74
C ASN A 92 9.03 -0.34 7.51
N SER A 93 8.77 -1.46 8.20
CA SER A 93 7.55 -1.65 9.01
C SER A 93 7.27 -0.56 10.05
N ASP A 94 8.30 0.15 10.54
CA ASP A 94 8.14 1.27 11.48
C ASP A 94 7.51 2.53 10.87
N PHE A 95 7.29 2.56 9.55
CA PHE A 95 6.59 3.66 8.87
C PHE A 95 5.15 3.83 9.36
N TRP A 96 4.49 2.73 9.72
CA TRP A 96 3.11 2.74 10.16
C TRP A 96 3.00 3.17 11.62
N ASN A 97 2.11 4.13 11.90
CA ASN A 97 1.77 4.49 13.28
C ASN A 97 1.17 3.27 14.02
N LYS A 98 1.85 2.84 15.08
CA LYS A 98 1.58 1.59 15.81
C LYS A 98 0.24 1.56 16.56
N THR A 99 -0.43 2.69 16.77
CA THR A 99 -1.67 2.75 17.58
C THR A 99 -2.92 3.02 16.75
N VAL A 100 -2.77 3.34 15.46
CA VAL A 100 -3.87 3.70 14.57
C VAL A 100 -4.29 2.48 13.76
N HIS A 101 -5.60 2.35 13.53
CA HIS A 101 -6.16 1.32 12.64
C HIS A 101 -5.93 1.69 11.17
N TYR A 102 -5.73 0.68 10.32
CA TYR A 102 -5.54 0.86 8.90
C TYR A 102 -6.52 0.02 8.09
N ASN A 103 -7.08 0.63 7.05
CA ASN A 103 -7.89 -0.04 6.05
C ASN A 103 -7.13 -0.04 4.72
N MET A 104 -6.94 -1.21 4.14
CA MET A 104 -6.31 -1.36 2.82
C MET A 104 -7.38 -1.73 1.79
N CYS A 105 -7.46 -0.95 0.73
CA CYS A 105 -8.32 -1.21 -0.42
C CYS A 105 -7.49 -1.88 -1.52
N LEU A 106 -7.85 -3.12 -1.87
CA LEU A 106 -7.16 -3.98 -2.82
C LEU A 106 -8.03 -4.14 -4.09
N PRO A 107 -7.83 -3.34 -5.15
CA PRO A 107 -8.62 -3.41 -6.37
C PRO A 107 -8.41 -4.75 -7.10
N GLN A 108 -9.48 -5.46 -7.40
CA GLN A 108 -9.42 -6.76 -8.06
C GLN A 108 -9.42 -6.54 -9.58
N THR A 109 -8.27 -6.73 -10.21
CA THR A 109 -8.11 -6.71 -11.67
C THR A 109 -8.22 -8.11 -12.26
N LYS A 110 -8.33 -8.22 -13.58
CA LYS A 110 -8.09 -9.51 -14.26
C LYS A 110 -6.67 -9.98 -13.93
N TYR A 111 -6.49 -11.29 -13.81
CA TYR A 111 -5.19 -11.90 -13.52
C TYR A 111 -4.10 -11.30 -14.41
N ALA A 112 -3.00 -10.86 -13.79
CA ALA A 112 -1.80 -10.47 -14.52
C ALA A 112 -1.31 -11.69 -15.30
N ILE A 113 -1.29 -11.60 -16.64
CA ILE A 113 -0.85 -12.64 -17.57
C ILE A 113 0.67 -12.53 -17.75
#